data_AF-A0A5C5SS38-F1
#
_entry.id   AF-A0A5C5SS38-F1
#
_cell.length_a   1.000
_cell.length_b   1.000
_cell.length_c   1.000
_cell.angle_alpha   90.00
_cell.angle_beta   90.00
_cell.angle_gamma   90.00
#
_symmetry.space_group_name_H-M   'P 1'
#
loop_
_entity.id
_entity.type
_entity.pdbx_description
1 polymer ?
#
loop_
_entity_poly.entity_id
_entity_poly.type
_entity_poly.pdbx_seq_one_letter_code
_entity_poly.pdbx_strand_id
1 'polypeptide(L)'
;MNQEVISRAGEKVLGIIGIIFNILAIALIGFAMASYANVQGTPEFEQFLEEEIMSNPEFSNPEDVQMIMDTMSSSLNVVGWVLIALLVLSTILAILALVNLRKRGKASTAGVFFIIAGLFAGLLSLTSILFYIAAIMCFVRKPPVQKDQNLRDDDFKYQEDQLRRKEESVHREDDRVRRDDTTTRNDDTPYRPL
;
A
#
# COMPACT_ATOMS: atom_id res chain seq x y z
N MET A 1 -20.02 -20.40 -9.67
CA MET A 1 -19.29 -19.99 -8.45
C MET A 1 -18.58 -18.68 -8.74
N ASN A 2 -19.11 -17.57 -8.25
CA ASN A 2 -18.51 -16.24 -8.45
C ASN A 2 -17.33 -16.12 -7.48
N GLN A 3 -16.10 -16.20 -7.97
CA GLN A 3 -14.94 -15.87 -7.14
C GLN A 3 -14.86 -14.36 -7.03
N GLU A 4 -15.26 -13.82 -5.87
CA GLU A 4 -14.95 -12.44 -5.52
C GLU A 4 -13.44 -12.30 -5.40
N VAL A 5 -12.85 -11.66 -6.40
CA VAL A 5 -11.48 -11.16 -6.35
C VAL A 5 -11.44 -10.14 -5.21
N ILE A 6 -11.03 -10.55 -4.01
CA ILE A 6 -11.02 -9.66 -2.84
C ILE A 6 -10.11 -8.48 -3.17
N SER A 7 -10.72 -7.32 -3.46
CA SER A 7 -10.02 -6.19 -4.03
C SER A 7 -9.06 -5.60 -2.99
N ARG A 8 -7.87 -5.17 -3.43
CA ARG A 8 -6.94 -4.37 -2.60
C ARG A 8 -7.43 -2.93 -2.40
N ALA A 9 -8.75 -2.72 -2.36
CA ALA A 9 -9.38 -1.42 -2.28
C ALA A 9 -9.29 -0.85 -0.85
N GLY A 10 -9.54 -1.66 0.18
CA GLY A 10 -9.54 -1.21 1.58
C GLY A 10 -8.25 -0.52 2.03
N GLU A 11 -7.09 -1.15 1.81
CA GLU A 11 -5.77 -0.56 2.14
C GLU A 11 -5.49 0.73 1.36
N LYS A 12 -5.86 0.77 0.08
CA LYS A 12 -5.66 1.96 -0.76
C LYS A 12 -6.55 3.10 -0.30
N VAL A 13 -7.83 2.82 -0.05
CA VAL A 13 -8.80 3.82 0.41
C VAL A 13 -8.37 4.37 1.76
N LEU A 14 -7.98 3.51 2.71
CA LEU A 14 -7.56 3.95 4.03
C LEU A 14 -6.25 4.76 3.98
N GLY A 15 -5.27 4.33 3.16
CA GLY A 15 -4.04 5.09 2.93
C GLY A 15 -4.30 6.46 2.29
N ILE A 16 -5.19 6.54 1.30
CA ILE A 16 -5.59 7.79 0.65
C ILE A 16 -6.29 8.72 1.66
N ILE A 17 -7.23 8.19 2.45
CA ILE A 17 -7.92 8.95 3.50
C ILE A 17 -6.91 9.51 4.50
N GLY A 18 -5.96 8.69 4.97
CA GLY A 18 -4.89 9.13 5.86
C GLY A 18 -4.05 10.25 5.26
N ILE A 19 -3.68 10.16 3.98
CA ILE A 19 -2.93 11.22 3.27
C ILE A 19 -3.76 12.51 3.20
N ILE A 20 -5.05 12.44 2.88
CA ILE A 20 -5.93 13.61 2.81
C ILE A 20 -5.99 14.31 4.17
N PHE A 21 -6.22 13.57 5.25
CA PHE A 21 -6.23 14.15 6.60
C PHE A 21 -4.87 14.73 6.99
N ASN A 22 -3.77 14.11 6.53
CA ASN A 22 -2.43 14.61 6.82
C ASN A 22 -2.15 15.94 6.10
N ILE A 23 -2.56 16.06 4.83
CA ILE A 23 -2.50 17.31 4.08
C ILE A 23 -3.39 18.37 4.74
N LEU A 24 -4.58 17.99 5.20
CA LEU A 24 -5.48 18.90 5.90
C LEU A 24 -4.88 19.39 7.22
N ALA A 25 -4.20 18.52 7.98
CA ALA A 25 -3.46 18.91 9.18
C ALA A 25 -2.32 19.88 8.87
N ILE A 26 -1.54 19.62 7.81
CA ILE A 26 -0.50 20.54 7.33
C ILE A 26 -1.10 21.91 6.99
N ALA A 27 -2.23 21.94 6.27
CA ALA A 27 -2.88 23.18 5.88
C ALA A 27 -3.41 23.95 7.10
N LEU A 28 -4.02 23.28 8.07
CA LEU A 28 -4.52 23.92 9.29
C LEU A 28 -3.39 24.48 10.15
N ILE A 29 -2.33 23.70 10.39
CA ILE A 29 -1.18 24.16 11.18
C ILE A 29 -0.44 25.27 10.43
N GLY A 30 -0.25 25.14 9.12
CA GLY A 30 0.37 26.16 8.28
C GLY A 30 -0.43 27.47 8.28
N PHE A 31 -1.76 27.38 8.21
CA PHE A 31 -2.63 28.55 8.34
C PHE A 31 -2.53 29.19 9.73
N ALA A 32 -2.58 28.39 10.80
CA ALA A 32 -2.42 28.89 12.16
C ALA A 32 -1.06 29.58 12.37
N MET A 33 0.02 29.00 11.85
CA MET A 33 1.36 29.58 11.92
C MET A 33 1.47 30.87 11.10
N ALA A 34 0.86 30.92 9.91
CA ALA A 34 0.81 32.14 9.11
C ALA A 34 0.01 33.24 9.83
N SER A 35 -1.15 32.92 10.38
CA SER A 35 -1.94 33.86 11.19
C SER A 35 -1.16 34.35 12.40
N TYR A 36 -0.50 33.45 13.13
CA TYR A 36 0.36 33.80 14.27
C TYR A 36 1.49 34.74 13.85
N ALA A 37 2.20 34.44 12.76
CA ALA A 37 3.28 35.29 12.25
C ALA A 37 2.82 36.71 11.87
N ASN A 38 1.53 36.90 11.52
CA ASN A 38 0.97 38.22 11.24
C ASN A 38 0.63 39.02 12.50
N VAL A 39 0.40 38.36 13.64
CA VAL A 39 -0.03 39.01 14.90
C VAL A 39 1.06 39.06 15.96
N GLN A 40 2.04 38.16 15.94
CA GLN A 40 3.03 37.97 17.02
C GLN A 40 3.92 39.20 17.32
N GLY A 41 3.93 40.23 16.46
CA GLY A 41 4.71 41.45 16.63
C GLY A 41 3.86 42.73 16.62
N THR A 42 2.55 42.60 16.81
CA THR A 42 1.69 43.78 17.00
C THR A 42 1.67 44.17 18.48
N PRO A 43 1.67 45.48 18.81
CA PRO A 43 1.63 45.94 20.18
C PRO A 43 0.37 45.47 20.92
N GLU A 44 -0.73 45.29 20.20
CA GLU A 44 -1.99 44.75 20.75
C GLU A 44 -1.84 43.30 21.22
N PHE A 45 -1.08 42.47 20.49
CA PHE A 45 -0.86 41.07 20.83
C PHE A 45 0.14 40.92 21.99
N GLU A 46 1.18 41.75 22.01
CA GLU A 46 2.14 41.80 23.12
C GLU A 46 1.46 42.24 24.42
N GLN A 47 0.66 43.31 24.39
CA GLN A 47 -0.09 43.79 25.56
C GLN A 47 -1.08 42.76 26.09
N PHE A 48 -1.80 42.07 25.19
CA PHE A 48 -2.74 41.02 25.58
C PHE A 48 -2.05 39.87 26.32
N LEU A 49 -0.92 39.40 25.80
CA LEU A 49 -0.16 38.32 26.46
C LEU A 49 0.52 38.80 27.75
N GLU A 50 1.00 40.04 27.80
CA GLU A 50 1.60 40.65 28.99
C GLU A 50 0.59 40.75 30.14
N GLU A 51 -0.63 41.25 29.88
CA GLU A 51 -1.73 41.27 30.85
C GLU A 51 -2.08 39.86 31.37
N GLU A 52 -2.15 38.88 30.48
CA GLU A 52 -2.48 37.50 30.84
C GLU A 52 -1.41 36.88 31.75
N ILE A 53 -0.12 37.14 31.49
CA ILE A 53 0.98 36.62 32.30
C ILE A 53 1.07 37.37 33.64
N MET A 54 0.95 38.70 33.62
CA MET A 54 0.97 39.53 34.85
C MET A 54 -0.25 39.30 35.75
N SER A 55 -1.33 38.70 35.23
CA SER A 55 -2.46 38.26 36.04
C SER A 55 -2.08 37.16 37.05
N ASN A 56 -0.96 36.45 36.81
CA ASN A 56 -0.42 35.46 37.75
C ASN A 56 0.52 36.11 38.76
N PRO A 57 0.27 35.96 40.08
CA PRO A 57 1.08 36.59 41.12
C PRO A 57 2.53 36.06 41.21
N GLU A 58 2.83 34.92 40.56
CA GLU A 58 4.20 34.40 40.42
C GLU A 58 5.07 35.26 39.48
N PHE A 59 4.46 35.98 38.53
CA PHE A 59 5.16 36.79 37.54
C PHE A 59 4.92 38.28 37.82
N SER A 60 5.62 38.79 38.84
CA SER A 60 5.50 40.18 39.31
C SER A 60 6.58 41.11 38.76
N ASN A 61 7.61 40.56 38.10
CA ASN A 61 8.69 41.33 37.49
C ASN A 61 8.49 41.44 35.97
N PRO A 62 8.35 42.66 35.40
CA PRO A 62 8.14 42.85 33.97
C PRO A 62 9.31 42.36 33.10
N GLU A 63 10.56 42.37 33.59
CA GLU A 63 11.69 41.84 32.83
C GLU A 63 11.60 40.31 32.64
N ASP A 64 11.13 39.60 33.66
CA ASP A 64 10.97 38.14 33.60
C ASP A 64 9.82 37.75 32.66
N VAL A 65 8.74 38.54 32.66
CA VAL A 65 7.60 38.36 31.74
C VAL A 65 8.03 38.50 30.29
N GLN A 66 8.80 39.55 29.96
CA GLN A 66 9.30 39.77 28.61
C GLN A 66 10.19 38.61 28.14
N MET A 67 11.10 38.14 28.99
CA MET A 67 11.99 37.02 28.65
C MET A 67 11.21 35.73 28.39
N ILE A 68 10.17 35.45 29.18
CA ILE A 68 9.28 34.29 28.99
C ILE A 68 8.53 34.41 27.67
N MET A 69 7.97 35.58 27.36
CA MET A 69 7.24 35.82 26.11
C MET A 69 8.13 35.63 24.88
N ASP A 70 9.33 36.18 24.88
CA ASP A 70 10.30 36.03 23.79
C ASP A 70 10.73 34.56 23.60
N THR A 71 10.92 33.84 24.70
CA THR A 71 11.28 32.42 24.69
C THR A 71 10.12 31.56 24.20
N MET A 72 8.89 31.86 24.65
CA MET A 72 7.69 31.14 24.25
C MET A 72 7.37 31.38 22.77
N SER A 73 7.39 32.62 22.30
CA SER A 73 7.13 32.96 20.90
C SER A 73 8.15 32.30 19.97
N SER A 74 9.44 32.39 20.31
CA SER A 74 10.52 31.76 19.54
C SER A 74 10.39 30.24 19.51
N SER A 75 10.11 29.61 20.66
CA SER A 75 9.96 28.15 20.74
C SER A 75 8.73 27.65 20.00
N LEU A 76 7.58 28.32 20.13
CA LEU A 76 6.36 28.00 19.37
C LEU A 76 6.59 28.13 17.86
N ASN A 77 7.33 29.15 17.42
CA ASN A 77 7.66 29.33 16.02
C ASN A 77 8.48 28.15 15.48
N VAL A 78 9.57 27.80 16.16
CA VAL A 78 10.45 26.68 15.77
C VAL A 78 9.69 25.35 15.80
N VAL A 79 8.96 25.06 16.88
CA VAL A 79 8.21 23.81 17.02
C VAL A 79 7.15 23.69 15.93
N GLY A 80 6.42 24.76 15.62
CA GLY A 80 5.41 24.76 14.57
C GLY A 80 5.97 24.40 13.20
N TRP A 81 7.10 25.01 12.80
CA TRP A 81 7.76 24.69 11.54
C TRP A 81 8.34 23.28 11.50
N VAL A 82 8.92 22.80 12.61
CA VAL A 82 9.41 21.42 12.74
C VAL A 82 8.25 20.42 12.60
N LEU A 83 7.10 20.68 13.22
CA LEU A 83 5.91 19.83 13.07
C LEU A 83 5.42 19.77 11.63
N ILE A 84 5.38 20.91 10.92
CA ILE A 84 5.03 20.95 9.49
C ILE A 84 6.02 20.10 8.69
N ALA A 85 7.33 20.25 8.93
CA ALA A 85 8.35 19.47 8.23
C ALA A 85 8.21 17.95 8.47
N LEU A 86 7.90 17.53 9.70
CA LEU A 86 7.64 16.13 10.05
C LEU A 86 6.39 15.60 9.33
N LEU A 87 5.31 16.37 9.28
CA LEU A 87 4.08 16.00 8.57
C LEU A 87 4.30 15.90 7.05
N VAL A 88 5.10 16.79 6.46
CA VAL A 88 5.48 16.70 5.05
C VAL A 88 6.29 15.42 4.80
N LEU A 89 7.28 15.12 5.64
CA LEU A 89 8.06 13.89 5.53
C LEU A 89 7.17 12.64 5.67
N SER A 90 6.24 12.65 6.63
CA SER A 90 5.23 11.61 6.79
C SER A 90 4.40 11.42 5.50
N THR A 91 3.98 12.52 4.87
CA THR A 91 3.20 12.47 3.63
C THR A 91 3.98 11.80 2.51
N ILE A 92 5.26 12.13 2.35
CA ILE A 92 6.14 11.52 1.34
C ILE A 92 6.24 10.01 1.56
N LEU A 93 6.43 9.57 2.80
CA LEU A 93 6.48 8.15 3.16
C LEU A 93 5.15 7.44 2.89
N ALA A 94 4.02 8.07 3.20
CA ALA A 94 2.69 7.53 2.92
C ALA A 94 2.44 7.38 1.40
N ILE A 95 2.90 8.33 0.59
CA ILE A 95 2.83 8.23 -0.88
C ILE A 95 3.71 7.08 -1.38
N LEU A 96 4.93 6.94 -0.88
CA LEU A 96 5.81 5.81 -1.21
C LEU A 96 5.17 4.47 -0.83
N ALA A 97 4.51 4.39 0.32
CA ALA A 97 3.74 3.22 0.73
C ALA A 97 2.63 2.88 -0.28
N LEU A 98 1.85 3.89 -0.70
CA LEU A 98 0.75 3.73 -1.65
C LEU A 98 1.24 3.28 -3.04
N VAL A 99 2.36 3.82 -3.51
CA VAL A 99 2.99 3.40 -4.78
C VAL A 99 3.49 1.96 -4.68
N ASN A 100 4.09 1.57 -3.56
CA ASN A 100 4.59 0.21 -3.36
C ASN A 100 3.45 -0.80 -3.27
N LEU A 101 2.30 -0.40 -2.70
CA LEU A 101 1.08 -1.20 -2.65
C LEU A 101 0.50 -1.50 -4.04
N ARG A 102 0.82 -0.67 -5.04
CA ARG A 102 0.43 -0.89 -6.45
C ARG A 102 1.26 -1.99 -7.12
N LYS A 103 2.49 -2.26 -6.67
CA LYS A 103 3.35 -3.32 -7.20
C LYS A 103 2.96 -4.67 -6.59
N ARG A 104 2.57 -5.64 -7.44
CA ARG A 104 2.18 -6.99 -7.02
C ARG A 104 3.34 -7.63 -6.24
N GLY A 105 3.06 -8.12 -5.03
CA GLY A 105 4.01 -8.87 -4.18
C GLY A 105 4.72 -8.10 -3.06
N LYS A 106 4.65 -6.77 -2.99
CA LYS A 106 5.39 -5.94 -2.00
C LYS A 106 4.53 -5.32 -0.89
N ALA A 107 3.44 -5.97 -0.52
CA ALA A 107 2.50 -5.45 0.48
C ALA A 107 3.13 -5.28 1.87
N SER A 108 4.02 -6.19 2.28
CA SER A 108 4.72 -6.08 3.57
C SER A 108 5.61 -4.84 3.64
N THR A 109 6.28 -4.47 2.54
CA THR A 109 7.13 -3.28 2.48
C THR A 109 6.30 -2.00 2.59
N ALA A 110 5.10 -1.97 1.97
CA ALA A 110 4.18 -0.84 2.11
C ALA A 110 3.70 -0.64 3.56
N GLY A 111 3.45 -1.72 4.30
CA GLY A 111 3.07 -1.65 5.71
C GLY A 111 4.13 -0.99 6.58
N VAL A 112 5.41 -1.32 6.38
CA VAL A 112 6.53 -0.68 7.11
C VAL A 112 6.57 0.82 6.84
N PHE A 113 6.41 1.24 5.58
CA PHE A 113 6.37 2.67 5.24
C PHE A 113 5.19 3.39 5.89
N PHE A 114 4.03 2.75 6.04
CA PHE A 114 2.91 3.33 6.77
C PHE A 114 3.15 3.44 8.29
N ILE A 115 3.87 2.49 8.91
CA ILE A 115 4.27 2.63 10.32
C ILE A 115 5.20 3.84 10.49
N ILE A 116 6.21 3.96 9.63
CA ILE A 116 7.16 5.07 9.71
C ILE A 116 6.44 6.39 9.42
N ALA A 117 5.52 6.42 8.45
CA ALA A 117 4.68 7.59 8.19
C ALA A 117 3.81 7.96 9.40
N GLY A 118 3.18 6.97 10.06
CA GLY A 118 2.41 7.17 11.29
C GLY A 118 3.23 7.73 12.43
N LEU A 119 4.47 7.24 12.60
CA LEU A 119 5.39 7.75 13.62
C LEU A 119 5.69 9.23 13.42
N PHE A 120 6.01 9.63 12.18
CA PHE A 120 6.27 11.04 11.84
C PHE A 120 5.02 11.92 11.84
N ALA A 121 3.83 11.34 11.60
CA ALA A 121 2.55 12.05 11.74
C ALA A 121 2.17 12.33 13.21
N GLY A 122 2.91 11.77 14.17
CA GLY A 122 2.70 11.94 15.61
C GLY A 122 1.96 10.76 16.23
N LEU A 123 2.38 10.32 17.41
CA LEU A 123 1.96 9.03 17.99
C LEU A 123 0.44 8.88 18.24
N LEU A 124 -0.27 10.00 18.46
CA LEU A 124 -1.70 10.03 18.80
C LEU A 124 -2.54 10.92 17.86
N SER A 125 -1.97 11.38 16.74
CA SER A 125 -2.73 12.15 15.77
C SER A 125 -3.77 11.26 15.07
N LEU A 126 -4.90 11.85 14.68
CA LEU A 126 -5.93 11.13 13.91
C LEU A 126 -5.35 10.50 12.63
N THR A 127 -4.38 11.19 12.02
CA THR A 127 -3.69 10.76 10.80
C THR A 127 -2.78 9.56 11.04
N SER A 128 -2.05 9.51 12.15
CA SER A 128 -1.19 8.37 12.46
C SER A 128 -1.99 7.10 12.75
N ILE A 129 -3.14 7.22 13.42
CA ILE A 129 -4.02 6.08 13.67
C ILE A 129 -4.49 5.46 12.36
N LEU A 130 -4.88 6.28 11.38
CA LEU A 130 -5.24 5.80 10.04
C LEU A 130 -4.08 5.09 9.34
N PHE A 131 -2.85 5.62 9.46
CA PHE A 131 -1.65 4.98 8.91
C PHE A 131 -1.31 3.66 9.62
N TYR A 132 -1.47 3.56 10.94
CA TYR A 132 -1.26 2.31 11.67
C TYR A 132 -2.27 1.24 11.28
N ILE A 133 -3.55 1.59 11.14
CA ILE A 133 -4.57 0.63 10.68
C ILE A 133 -4.24 0.17 9.25
N ALA A 134 -3.82 1.08 8.36
CA ALA A 134 -3.40 0.73 7.00
C ALA A 134 -2.16 -0.21 7.01
N ALA A 135 -1.20 0.04 7.90
CA ALA A 135 -0.04 -0.83 8.08
C ALA A 135 -0.42 -2.23 8.57
N ILE A 136 -1.30 -2.32 9.58
CA ILE A 136 -1.79 -3.59 10.11
C ILE A 136 -2.52 -4.36 8.99
N MET A 137 -3.37 -3.71 8.20
CA MET A 137 -4.02 -4.36 7.06
C MET A 137 -2.99 -4.91 6.05
N CYS A 138 -1.93 -4.16 5.76
CA CYS A 138 -0.85 -4.62 4.87
C CYS A 138 -0.10 -5.86 5.40
N PHE A 139 0.01 -6.04 6.73
CA PHE A 139 0.66 -7.20 7.35
C PHE A 139 -0.27 -8.40 7.56
N VAL A 140 -1.51 -8.15 7.95
CA VAL A 140 -2.49 -9.20 8.26
C VAL A 140 -2.97 -9.88 6.97
N ARG A 141 -2.95 -9.16 5.84
CA ARG A 141 -3.48 -9.69 4.60
C ARG A 141 -2.48 -10.63 3.91
N LYS A 142 -2.78 -11.93 3.95
CA LYS A 142 -2.06 -12.94 3.16
C LYS A 142 -2.04 -12.50 1.69
N PRO A 143 -0.89 -12.59 0.98
CA PRO A 143 -0.86 -12.31 -0.44
C PRO A 143 -1.96 -13.13 -1.11
N PRO A 144 -2.76 -12.54 -2.02
CA PRO A 144 -3.77 -13.30 -2.73
C PRO A 144 -3.04 -14.49 -3.33
N VAL A 145 -3.46 -15.69 -2.89
CA VAL A 145 -2.93 -16.94 -3.42
C VAL A 145 -3.01 -16.78 -4.92
N GLN A 146 -1.86 -16.82 -5.58
CA GLN A 146 -1.74 -16.70 -7.02
C GLN A 146 -2.30 -18.01 -7.61
N LYS A 147 -3.61 -18.23 -7.47
CA LYS A 147 -4.39 -19.23 -8.22
C LYS A 147 -4.55 -18.72 -9.64
N ASP A 148 -3.45 -18.40 -10.32
CA ASP A 148 -3.47 -18.16 -11.76
C ASP A 148 -2.09 -18.24 -12.42
N GLN A 149 -1.17 -19.00 -11.84
CA GLN A 149 0.02 -19.47 -12.56
C GLN A 149 0.08 -21.00 -12.59
N ASN A 150 -0.26 -21.69 -11.50
CA ASN A 150 -0.33 -23.17 -11.53
C ASN A 150 -1.58 -23.72 -12.25
N LEU A 151 -2.70 -22.98 -12.32
CA LEU A 151 -3.90 -23.46 -13.04
C LEU A 151 -3.77 -23.34 -14.56
N ARG A 152 -2.84 -22.53 -15.07
CA ARG A 152 -2.61 -22.39 -16.51
C ARG A 152 -1.58 -23.40 -17.01
N ASP A 153 -0.54 -23.67 -16.23
CA ASP A 153 0.48 -24.66 -16.60
C ASP A 153 -0.03 -26.10 -16.51
N ASP A 154 -0.95 -26.41 -15.58
CA ASP A 154 -1.57 -27.74 -15.50
C ASP A 154 -2.45 -28.04 -16.73
N ASP A 155 -3.26 -27.09 -17.20
CA ASP A 155 -4.19 -27.30 -18.32
C ASP A 155 -3.46 -27.53 -19.66
N PHE A 156 -2.36 -26.80 -19.90
CA PHE A 156 -1.50 -27.04 -21.07
C PHE A 156 -0.84 -28.42 -21.02
N LYS A 157 -0.41 -28.87 -19.83
CA LYS A 157 0.25 -30.16 -19.66
C LYS A 157 -0.71 -31.34 -19.87
N TYR A 158 -1.96 -31.25 -19.40
CA TYR A 158 -2.99 -32.25 -19.69
C TYR A 158 -3.33 -32.32 -21.18
N GLN A 159 -3.36 -31.18 -21.87
CA GLN A 159 -3.66 -31.13 -23.30
C GLN A 159 -2.52 -31.69 -24.17
N GLU A 160 -1.26 -31.41 -23.81
CA GLU A 160 -0.08 -31.97 -24.48
C GLU A 160 0.05 -33.49 -24.27
N ASP A 161 -0.21 -33.97 -23.05
CA ASP A 161 -0.20 -35.41 -22.75
C ASP A 161 -1.31 -36.18 -23.50
N GLN A 162 -2.49 -35.55 -23.71
CA GLN A 162 -3.57 -36.12 -24.52
C GLN A 162 -3.21 -36.19 -26.01
N LEU A 163 -2.55 -35.15 -26.53
CA LEU A 163 -2.09 -35.12 -27.93
C LEU A 163 -1.00 -36.17 -28.17
N ARG A 164 0.00 -36.29 -27.29
CA ARG A 164 1.01 -37.35 -27.35
C ARG A 164 0.42 -38.75 -27.29
N ARG A 165 -0.55 -38.98 -26.38
CA ARG A 165 -1.24 -40.28 -26.28
C ARG A 165 -2.00 -40.60 -27.56
N LYS A 166 -2.61 -39.60 -28.20
CA LYS A 166 -3.36 -39.78 -29.45
C LYS A 166 -2.42 -40.08 -30.63
N GLU A 167 -1.31 -39.37 -30.75
CA GLU A 167 -0.27 -39.66 -31.76
C GLU A 167 0.31 -41.06 -31.58
N GLU A 168 0.59 -41.48 -30.35
CA GLU A 168 1.11 -42.81 -30.05
C GLU A 168 0.08 -43.92 -30.37
N SER A 169 -1.23 -43.65 -30.17
CA SER A 169 -2.29 -44.59 -30.58
C SER A 169 -2.43 -44.71 -32.10
N VAL A 170 -2.31 -43.60 -32.84
CA VAL A 170 -2.42 -43.57 -34.31
C VAL A 170 -1.22 -44.30 -34.94
N HIS A 171 -0.01 -44.06 -34.43
CA HIS A 171 1.18 -44.75 -34.94
C HIS A 171 1.12 -46.28 -34.72
N ARG A 172 0.53 -46.70 -33.59
CA ARG A 172 0.32 -48.12 -33.27
C ARG A 172 -0.82 -48.77 -34.07
N GLU A 173 -1.76 -47.99 -34.59
CA GLU A 173 -2.80 -48.46 -35.51
C GLU A 173 -2.25 -48.61 -36.94
N ASP A 174 -1.47 -47.65 -37.42
CA ASP A 174 -0.83 -47.74 -38.74
C ASP A 174 0.10 -48.97 -38.86
N ASP A 175 0.86 -49.27 -37.80
CA ASP A 175 1.71 -50.47 -37.74
C ASP A 175 0.92 -51.80 -37.70
N ARG A 176 -0.34 -51.78 -37.25
CA ARG A 176 -1.22 -52.97 -37.31
C ARG A 176 -1.86 -53.12 -38.67
N VAL A 177 -2.39 -52.04 -39.24
CA VAL A 177 -3.03 -52.04 -40.57
C VAL A 177 -2.03 -52.47 -41.64
N ARG A 178 -0.77 -52.01 -41.57
CA ARG A 178 0.28 -52.43 -42.50
C ARG A 178 0.63 -53.93 -42.36
N ARG A 179 0.41 -54.53 -41.19
CA ARG A 179 0.69 -55.95 -40.93
C ARG A 179 -0.41 -56.85 -41.51
N ASP A 180 -1.67 -56.45 -41.36
CA ASP A 180 -2.84 -57.21 -41.82
C ASP A 180 -2.99 -57.22 -43.35
N ASP A 181 -2.56 -56.16 -44.05
CA ASP A 181 -2.62 -56.11 -45.51
C ASP A 181 -1.64 -57.08 -46.20
N THR A 182 -0.54 -57.45 -45.50
CA THR A 182 0.41 -58.46 -45.99
C THR A 182 -0.07 -59.91 -45.81
N THR A 183 -0.97 -60.18 -44.86
CA THR A 183 -1.42 -61.55 -44.56
C THR A 183 -2.62 -61.99 -45.39
N THR A 184 -3.41 -61.06 -45.92
CA THR A 184 -4.70 -61.38 -46.57
C THR A 184 -4.58 -61.61 -48.09
N ARG A 185 -3.38 -61.46 -48.68
CA ARG A 185 -3.17 -61.59 -50.14
C ARG A 185 -2.65 -62.97 -50.59
N ASN A 186 -2.60 -63.98 -49.71
CA ASN A 186 -2.02 -65.29 -50.06
C ASN A 186 -3.00 -66.47 -50.20
N ASP A 187 -4.31 -66.30 -49.97
CA ASP A 187 -5.22 -67.46 -49.91
C ASP A 187 -6.19 -67.65 -51.10
N ASP A 188 -6.14 -66.80 -52.14
CA ASP A 188 -6.99 -66.98 -53.33
C ASP A 188 -6.24 -67.68 -54.48
N THR A 189 -6.00 -68.99 -54.34
CA THR A 189 -5.79 -69.88 -55.51
C THR A 189 -6.98 -70.83 -55.67
N PRO A 190 -7.73 -70.76 -56.79
CA PRO A 190 -8.85 -71.67 -57.02
C PRO A 190 -8.33 -73.06 -57.42
N TYR A 191 -8.73 -74.08 -56.66
CA TYR A 191 -8.46 -75.50 -56.93
C TYR A 191 -9.11 -75.94 -58.25
N ARG A 192 -8.32 -76.56 -59.14
CA ARG A 192 -8.78 -77.16 -60.41
C ARG A 192 -8.82 -78.68 -60.24
N PRO A 193 -9.96 -79.37 -60.45
CA PRO A 193 -10.01 -80.82 -60.34
C PRO A 193 -9.49 -81.49 -61.63
N LEU A 194 -8.81 -82.63 -61.45
CA LEU A 194 -8.61 -83.68 -62.45
C LEU A 194 -9.19 -84.98 -61.89
#